data_AF-A0A4Q1V5I3-F1
#
_entry.id   AF-A0A4Q1V5I3-F1
#
_cell.length_a   1.000
_cell.length_b   1.000
_cell.length_c   1.000
_cell.angle_alpha   90.00
_cell.angle_beta   90.00
_cell.angle_gamma   90.00
#
_symmetry.space_group_name_H-M   'P 1'
#
loop_
_entity.id
_entity.type
_entity.pdbx_description
1 polymer ?
#
loop_
_entity_poly.entity_id
_entity_poly.type
_entity_poly.pdbx_seq_one_letter_code
_entity_poly.pdbx_strand_id
1 'polypeptide(L)'
;MAVRNPDTLALARRWRRWLDLLALLLVVTLTGVIWRAPWTIQYSFVAAGCAYAILRIYISDGLYRRLLSGKWIVSAGLVSYPLYMYHQAVNGLMHGFVAGQVPTLVSWRDLGIATAVVFVSVGLATISTVYFESFFRRLGRKLKYAPADPSKKVSVIGASPGAATG
;
A
#
# COMPACT_ATOMS: atom_id res chain seq x y z
N MET A 1 -14.67 6.46 6.28
CA MET A 1 -15.86 7.21 5.80
C MET A 1 -15.58 8.66 5.38
N ALA A 2 -14.48 9.30 5.82
CA ALA A 2 -14.23 10.72 5.55
C ALA A 2 -14.11 11.12 4.06
N VAL A 3 -13.56 10.28 3.18
CA VAL A 3 -13.40 10.62 1.74
C VAL A 3 -14.72 10.63 0.97
N ARG A 4 -15.79 10.04 1.51
CA ARG A 4 -17.11 9.99 0.86
C ARG A 4 -18.02 11.16 1.23
N ASN A 5 -17.64 11.98 2.22
CA ASN A 5 -18.42 13.15 2.60
C ASN A 5 -17.95 14.37 1.75
N PRO A 6 -18.81 15.04 0.99
CA PRO A 6 -18.42 16.22 0.22
C PRO A 6 -17.89 17.37 1.10
N ASP A 7 -18.37 17.48 2.34
CA ASP A 7 -18.04 18.58 3.24
C ASP A 7 -16.59 18.50 3.74
N THR A 8 -16.10 17.29 4.01
CA THR A 8 -14.71 17.04 4.43
C THR A 8 -13.74 17.31 3.28
N LEU A 9 -14.13 16.98 2.04
CA LEU A 9 -13.33 17.29 0.85
C LEU A 9 -13.29 18.80 0.57
N ALA A 10 -14.40 19.51 0.78
CA ALA A 10 -14.44 20.96 0.67
C ALA A 10 -13.51 21.63 1.70
N LEU A 11 -13.52 21.16 2.95
CA LEU A 11 -12.60 21.63 3.99
C LEU A 11 -11.14 21.39 3.60
N ALA A 12 -10.82 20.20 3.10
CA ALA A 12 -9.46 19.85 2.68
C ALA A 12 -8.98 20.71 1.49
N ARG A 13 -9.86 21.05 0.54
CA ARG A 13 -9.55 22.01 -0.54
C ARG A 13 -9.26 23.41 -0.02
N ARG A 14 -10.02 23.88 0.99
CA ARG A 14 -9.78 25.19 1.61
C ARG A 14 -8.42 25.25 2.31
N TRP A 15 -7.99 24.16 2.94
CA TRP A 15 -6.74 24.08 3.69
C TRP A 15 -5.53 23.62 2.86
N ARG A 16 -5.70 23.52 1.54
CA ARG A 16 -4.72 22.96 0.61
C ARG A 16 -3.31 23.51 0.79
N ARG A 17 -3.15 24.84 0.87
CA ARG A 17 -1.81 25.47 0.99
C ARG A 17 -1.10 25.07 2.28
N TRP A 18 -1.85 24.98 3.39
CA TRP A 18 -1.31 24.55 4.68
C TRP A 18 -0.90 23.07 4.68
N LEU A 19 -1.70 22.22 4.03
CA LEU A 19 -1.35 20.81 3.86
C LEU A 19 -0.08 20.65 2.98
N ASP A 20 0.08 21.48 1.95
CA ASP A 20 1.28 21.47 1.09
C ASP A 20 2.54 21.90 1.86
N LEU A 21 2.42 22.93 2.71
CA LEU A 21 3.50 23.36 3.59
C LEU A 21 3.87 22.29 4.62
N LEU A 22 2.87 21.64 5.22
CA LEU A 22 3.08 20.53 6.14
C LEU A 22 3.78 19.36 5.44
N ALA A 23 3.37 19.02 4.22
CA ALA A 23 4.00 17.97 3.43
C ALA A 23 5.45 18.31 3.05
N LEU A 24 5.72 19.57 2.68
CA LEU A 24 7.08 20.03 2.42
C LEU A 24 7.95 19.91 3.68
N LEU A 25 7.43 20.32 4.83
CA LEU A 25 8.11 20.17 6.12
C LEU A 25 8.40 18.68 6.40
N LEU A 26 7.42 17.79 6.20
CA LEU A 26 7.61 16.35 6.37
C LEU A 26 8.74 15.81 5.46
N VAL A 27 8.76 16.19 4.19
CA VAL A 27 9.81 15.77 3.24
C VAL A 27 11.19 16.28 3.68
N VAL A 28 11.30 17.55 4.07
CA VAL A 28 12.56 18.13 4.56
C VAL A 28 13.04 17.43 5.84
N THR A 29 12.12 17.12 6.77
CA THR A 29 12.47 16.37 7.98
C THR A 29 12.92 14.94 7.65
N LEU A 30 12.29 14.29 6.67
CA LEU A 30 12.63 12.95 6.17
C LEU A 30 14.05 12.91 5.58
N THR A 31 14.39 13.89 4.75
CA THR A 31 15.70 13.93 4.06
C THR A 31 16.85 14.44 4.93
N GLY A 32 16.58 15.32 5.89
CA GLY A 32 17.63 15.95 6.71
C GLY A 32 17.85 15.30 8.09
N VAL A 33 16.79 15.16 8.87
CA VAL A 33 16.89 14.87 10.32
C VAL A 33 16.65 13.39 10.60
N ILE A 34 15.67 12.80 9.92
CA ILE A 34 15.14 11.47 10.22
C ILE A 34 16.09 10.36 9.77
N TRP A 35 17.04 10.63 8.87
CA TRP A 35 18.07 9.66 8.51
C TRP A 35 18.94 9.20 9.69
N ARG A 36 18.93 9.96 10.80
CA ARG A 36 19.59 9.60 12.08
C ARG A 36 18.62 9.11 13.16
N ALA A 37 17.31 9.12 12.88
CA ALA A 37 16.28 8.71 13.82
C ALA A 37 16.09 7.18 13.82
N PRO A 38 15.57 6.59 14.91
CA PRO A 38 15.24 5.17 14.96
C PRO A 38 14.20 4.80 13.89
N TRP A 39 14.37 3.61 13.30
CA TRP A 39 13.59 3.07 12.18
C TRP A 39 12.08 3.23 12.33
N THR A 40 11.55 3.07 13.55
CA THR A 40 10.12 3.17 13.85
C THR A 40 9.53 4.54 13.49
N ILE A 41 10.26 5.62 13.79
CA ILE A 41 9.80 6.99 13.51
C ILE A 41 9.83 7.23 11.99
N GLN A 42 10.85 6.73 11.30
CA GLN A 42 10.98 6.88 9.86
C GLN A 42 9.74 6.32 9.13
N TYR A 43 9.26 5.14 9.53
CA TYR A 43 8.08 4.53 8.94
C TYR A 43 6.82 5.36 9.14
N SER A 44 6.61 5.96 10.31
CA SER A 44 5.45 6.83 10.56
C SER A 44 5.46 8.07 9.68
N PHE A 45 6.63 8.69 9.47
CA PHE A 45 6.76 9.86 8.60
C PHE A 45 6.56 9.49 7.12
N VAL A 46 7.14 8.37 6.67
CA VAL A 46 6.91 7.86 5.30
C VAL A 46 5.42 7.56 5.09
N ALA A 47 4.77 6.91 6.06
CA ALA A 47 3.33 6.64 6.01
C ALA A 47 2.50 7.93 5.94
N ALA A 48 2.84 8.95 6.74
CA ALA A 48 2.19 10.25 6.69
C ALA A 48 2.37 10.94 5.32
N GLY A 49 3.57 10.88 4.76
CA GLY A 49 3.87 11.38 3.41
C GLY A 49 3.04 10.67 2.33
N CYS A 50 2.99 9.34 2.36
CA CYS A 50 2.16 8.54 1.46
C CYS A 50 0.67 8.84 1.61
N ALA A 51 0.17 8.99 2.84
CA ALA A 51 -1.22 9.35 3.10
C ALA A 51 -1.57 10.73 2.52
N TYR A 52 -0.69 11.71 2.70
CA TYR A 52 -0.84 13.03 2.08
C TYR A 52 -0.77 12.94 0.54
N ALA A 53 0.14 12.15 -0.03
CA ALA A 53 0.25 11.96 -1.47
C ALA A 53 -1.05 11.41 -2.07
N ILE A 54 -1.69 10.45 -1.40
CA ILE A 54 -3.00 9.91 -1.78
C ILE A 54 -4.08 10.98 -1.64
N LEU A 55 -4.13 11.69 -0.52
CA LEU A 55 -5.09 12.79 -0.29
C LEU A 55 -4.97 13.86 -1.39
N ARG A 56 -3.75 14.17 -1.82
CA ARG A 56 -3.47 15.14 -2.88
C ARG A 56 -4.07 14.76 -4.22
N ILE A 57 -4.15 13.47 -4.55
CA ILE A 57 -4.80 12.98 -5.78
C ILE A 57 -6.29 13.36 -5.80
N TYR A 58 -6.96 13.38 -4.64
CA TYR A 58 -8.39 13.71 -4.52
C TYR A 58 -8.68 15.21 -4.46
N ILE A 59 -7.71 16.04 -4.05
CA ILE A 59 -7.88 17.49 -3.88
C ILE A 59 -7.41 18.27 -5.11
N SER A 60 -6.45 17.73 -5.88
CA SER A 60 -5.84 18.42 -7.01
C SER A 60 -6.33 17.84 -8.35
N ASP A 61 -6.82 18.69 -9.24
CA ASP A 61 -7.19 18.31 -10.61
C ASP A 61 -6.05 18.49 -11.64
N GLY A 62 -4.85 18.90 -11.18
CA GLY A 62 -3.70 19.20 -12.06
C GLY A 62 -2.87 17.99 -12.51
N LEU A 63 -1.68 18.30 -13.08
CA LEU A 63 -0.72 17.33 -13.62
C LEU A 63 -0.38 16.18 -12.65
N TYR A 64 -0.25 16.49 -11.35
CA TYR A 64 0.06 15.50 -10.33
C TYR A 64 -0.96 14.33 -10.30
N ARG A 65 -2.25 14.65 -10.35
CA ARG A 65 -3.32 13.64 -10.41
C ARG A 65 -3.20 12.86 -11.70
N ARG A 66 -3.05 13.52 -12.85
CA ARG A 66 -2.95 12.87 -14.16
C ARG A 66 -1.77 11.90 -14.26
N LEU A 67 -0.62 12.26 -13.69
CA LEU A 67 0.55 11.40 -13.66
C LEU A 67 0.29 10.17 -12.77
N LEU A 68 -0.08 10.37 -11.50
CA LEU A 68 -0.26 9.25 -10.56
C LEU A 68 -1.50 8.39 -10.84
N SER A 69 -2.53 8.94 -11.48
CA SER A 69 -3.71 8.18 -11.91
C SER A 69 -3.56 7.61 -13.32
N GLY A 70 -2.37 7.68 -13.92
CA GLY A 70 -2.10 7.09 -15.22
C GLY A 70 -2.27 5.57 -15.20
N LYS A 71 -2.84 5.00 -16.26
CA LYS A 71 -3.12 3.55 -16.37
C LYS A 71 -1.89 2.69 -16.07
N TRP A 72 -0.71 3.13 -16.54
CA TRP A 72 0.56 2.44 -16.30
C TRP A 72 0.98 2.43 -14.83
N ILE A 73 0.94 3.58 -14.14
CA ILE A 73 1.30 3.68 -12.72
C ILE A 73 0.32 2.88 -11.86
N VAL A 74 -0.97 2.98 -12.14
CA VAL A 74 -1.99 2.19 -11.44
C VAL A 74 -1.79 0.69 -11.68
N SER A 75 -1.51 0.29 -12.93
CA SER A 75 -1.24 -1.12 -13.25
C SER A 75 0.04 -1.64 -12.56
N ALA A 76 1.10 -0.84 -12.53
CA ALA A 76 2.33 -1.18 -11.82
C ALA A 76 2.09 -1.30 -10.31
N GLY A 77 1.31 -0.40 -9.74
CA GLY A 77 0.89 -0.46 -8.33
C GLY A 77 0.11 -1.74 -8.00
N LEU A 78 -0.80 -2.18 -8.87
CA LEU A 78 -1.54 -3.43 -8.69
C LEU A 78 -0.64 -4.67 -8.73
N VAL A 79 0.39 -4.68 -9.59
CA VAL A 79 1.34 -5.79 -9.70
C VAL A 79 2.38 -5.78 -8.57
N SER A 80 2.65 -4.62 -7.96
CA SER A 80 3.71 -4.46 -6.95
C SER A 80 3.53 -5.38 -5.73
N TYR A 81 2.29 -5.56 -5.25
CA TYR A 81 2.00 -6.41 -4.10
C TYR A 81 2.26 -7.90 -4.36
N PRO A 82 1.67 -8.54 -5.39
CA PRO A 82 1.98 -9.93 -5.70
C PRO A 82 3.45 -10.12 -6.10
N LEU A 83 4.07 -9.15 -6.76
CA LEU A 83 5.51 -9.18 -7.06
C LEU A 83 6.34 -9.26 -5.78
N TYR A 84 6.01 -8.45 -4.76
CA TYR A 84 6.66 -8.51 -3.46
C TYR A 84 6.53 -9.88 -2.79
N MET A 85 5.38 -10.55 -2.91
CA MET A 85 5.21 -11.90 -2.34
C MET A 85 5.96 -12.97 -3.13
N TYR A 86 5.88 -12.95 -4.46
CA TYR A 86 6.49 -13.99 -5.29
C TYR A 86 8.01 -13.89 -5.36
N HIS A 87 8.58 -12.67 -5.38
CA HIS A 87 10.02 -12.55 -5.56
C HIS A 87 10.82 -13.23 -4.44
N GLN A 88 10.37 -13.21 -3.18
CA GLN A 88 11.08 -13.90 -2.10
C GLN A 88 11.10 -15.42 -2.30
N ALA A 89 9.95 -16.01 -2.63
CA ALA A 89 9.83 -17.45 -2.88
C ALA A 89 10.63 -17.88 -4.11
N VAL A 90 10.50 -17.15 -5.22
CA VAL A 90 11.23 -17.42 -6.47
C VAL A 90 12.73 -17.25 -6.26
N ASN A 91 13.16 -16.23 -5.52
CA ASN A 91 14.58 -16.00 -5.23
C ASN A 91 15.19 -17.17 -4.44
N GLY A 92 14.50 -17.62 -3.38
CA GLY A 92 14.93 -18.77 -2.59
C GLY A 92 14.99 -20.06 -3.42
N LEU A 93 13.97 -20.31 -4.24
CA LEU A 93 13.91 -21.50 -5.11
C LEU A 93 15.02 -21.47 -6.16
N MET A 94 15.21 -20.37 -6.89
CA MET A 94 16.21 -20.31 -7.95
C MET A 94 17.64 -20.40 -7.41
N HIS A 95 17.98 -19.68 -6.34
CA HIS A 95 19.31 -19.81 -5.75
C HIS A 95 19.54 -21.18 -5.10
N GLY A 96 18.52 -21.76 -4.46
CA GLY A 96 18.60 -23.09 -3.88
C GLY A 96 18.78 -24.19 -4.93
N PHE A 97 17.94 -24.22 -5.97
CA PHE A 97 17.99 -25.27 -7.00
C PHE A 97 19.13 -25.09 -8.01
N VAL A 98 19.46 -23.85 -8.41
CA VAL A 98 20.45 -23.60 -9.47
C VAL A 98 21.86 -23.46 -8.91
N ALA A 99 22.01 -22.83 -7.74
CA ALA A 99 23.32 -22.51 -7.17
C ALA A 99 23.63 -23.26 -5.86
N GLY A 100 22.66 -23.99 -5.29
CA GLY A 100 22.86 -24.75 -4.05
C GLY A 100 23.21 -23.87 -2.84
N GLN A 101 22.87 -22.58 -2.88
CA GLN A 101 23.30 -21.58 -1.90
C GLN A 101 22.17 -20.62 -1.53
N VAL A 102 22.40 -19.87 -0.45
CA VAL A 102 21.54 -18.74 -0.08
C VAL A 102 21.66 -17.61 -1.11
N PRO A 103 20.62 -16.78 -1.29
CA PRO A 103 20.66 -15.66 -2.23
C PRO A 103 21.79 -14.68 -1.90
N THR A 104 22.77 -14.57 -2.79
CA THR A 104 23.90 -13.63 -2.69
C THR A 104 24.16 -12.99 -4.05
N LEU A 105 24.84 -11.85 -4.10
CA LEU A 105 25.17 -11.09 -5.32
C LEU A 105 26.68 -10.87 -5.42
N VAL A 106 27.46 -11.95 -5.39
CA VAL A 106 28.94 -11.88 -5.41
C VAL A 106 29.53 -12.18 -6.78
N SER A 107 28.79 -12.82 -7.67
CA SER A 107 29.29 -13.22 -9.00
C SER A 107 28.39 -12.78 -10.16
N TRP A 108 28.95 -12.76 -11.37
CA TRP A 108 28.19 -12.55 -12.61
C TRP A 108 27.09 -13.61 -12.82
N ARG A 109 27.33 -14.84 -12.35
CA ARG A 109 26.33 -15.90 -12.36
C ARG A 109 25.16 -15.55 -11.46
N ASP A 110 25.42 -15.03 -10.26
CA ASP A 110 24.37 -14.60 -9.34
C ASP A 110 23.53 -13.45 -9.90
N LEU A 111 24.17 -12.51 -10.61
CA LEU A 111 23.45 -11.45 -11.33
C LEU A 111 22.49 -12.03 -12.38
N GLY A 112 22.93 -13.05 -13.12
CA GLY A 112 22.08 -13.78 -14.07
C GLY A 112 20.87 -14.43 -13.39
N ILE A 113 21.10 -15.09 -12.25
CA ILE A 113 20.02 -15.72 -11.45
C ILE A 113 19.06 -14.65 -10.93
N ALA A 114 19.57 -13.57 -10.32
CA ALA A 114 18.74 -12.48 -9.80
C ALA A 114 17.90 -11.81 -10.91
N THR A 115 18.47 -11.64 -12.10
CA THR A 115 17.74 -11.13 -13.27
C THR A 115 16.61 -12.08 -13.66
N ALA A 116 16.88 -13.39 -13.73
CA ALA A 116 15.87 -14.40 -14.02
C ALA A 116 14.76 -14.42 -12.94
N VAL A 117 15.12 -14.29 -11.66
CA VAL A 117 14.17 -14.18 -10.55
C VAL A 117 13.22 -13.01 -10.76
N VAL A 118 13.72 -11.84 -11.15
CA VAL A 118 12.87 -10.67 -11.43
C VAL A 118 11.89 -10.97 -12.56
N PHE A 119 12.35 -11.50 -13.70
CA PHE A 119 11.49 -11.81 -14.84
C PHE A 119 10.41 -12.85 -14.50
N VAL A 120 10.79 -13.93 -13.83
CA VAL A 120 9.85 -14.98 -13.41
C VAL A 120 8.84 -14.43 -12.41
N SER A 121 9.29 -13.63 -11.44
CA SER A 121 8.42 -13.04 -10.42
C SER A 121 7.43 -12.04 -11.02
N VAL A 122 7.86 -11.20 -11.97
CA VAL A 122 6.99 -10.29 -12.70
C VAL A 122 5.97 -11.05 -13.55
N GLY A 123 6.40 -12.13 -14.22
CA GLY A 123 5.50 -13.01 -14.97
C GLY A 123 4.42 -13.63 -14.08
N LEU A 124 4.81 -14.26 -12.98
CA LEU A 124 3.90 -14.85 -12.01
C LEU A 124 2.97 -13.82 -11.36
N ALA A 125 3.50 -12.65 -10.99
CA ALA A 125 2.70 -11.56 -10.44
C ALA A 125 1.66 -11.06 -11.44
N THR A 126 2.06 -10.89 -12.71
CA THR A 126 1.15 -10.45 -13.78
C THR A 126 0.04 -11.47 -14.01
N ILE A 127 0.38 -12.75 -14.13
CA ILE A 127 -0.59 -13.85 -14.27
C ILE A 127 -1.53 -13.87 -13.05
N SER A 128 -0.98 -13.76 -11.84
CA SER A 128 -1.77 -13.77 -10.61
C SER A 128 -2.78 -12.61 -10.54
N THR A 129 -2.33 -11.39 -10.84
CA THR A 129 -3.19 -10.20 -10.90
C THR A 129 -4.27 -10.33 -11.98
N VAL A 130 -3.93 -10.82 -13.17
CA VAL A 130 -4.89 -10.92 -14.27
C VAL A 130 -5.93 -12.01 -14.03
N TYR A 131 -5.53 -13.19 -13.53
CA TYR A 131 -6.45 -14.32 -13.41
C TYR A 131 -7.10 -14.41 -12.03
N PHE A 132 -6.34 -14.32 -10.94
CA PHE A 132 -6.88 -14.51 -9.59
C PHE A 132 -7.50 -13.23 -9.04
N GLU A 133 -6.77 -12.11 -9.08
CA GLU A 133 -7.29 -10.86 -8.51
C GLU A 133 -8.53 -10.39 -9.28
N SER A 134 -8.52 -10.48 -10.61
CA SER A 134 -9.69 -10.10 -11.41
C SER A 134 -10.91 -10.98 -11.11
N PHE A 135 -10.71 -12.27 -10.81
CA PHE A 135 -11.76 -13.19 -10.39
C PHE A 135 -12.35 -12.80 -9.04
N PHE A 136 -11.52 -12.67 -8.00
CA PHE A 136 -11.98 -12.29 -6.65
C PHE A 136 -12.63 -10.91 -6.63
N ARG A 137 -12.10 -9.95 -7.38
CA ARG A 137 -12.66 -8.60 -7.48
C ARG A 137 -13.99 -8.59 -8.22
N ARG A 138 -14.21 -9.47 -9.21
CA ARG A 138 -15.53 -9.69 -9.81
C ARG A 138 -16.49 -10.31 -8.82
N LEU A 139 -16.05 -11.31 -8.04
CA LEU A 139 -16.87 -11.96 -7.02
C LEU A 139 -17.29 -10.97 -5.92
N GLY A 140 -16.36 -10.18 -5.41
CA GLY A 140 -16.63 -9.15 -4.40
C GLY A 140 -17.59 -8.06 -4.86
N ARG A 141 -17.61 -7.70 -6.16
CA ARG A 141 -18.62 -6.77 -6.69
C ARG A 141 -20.03 -7.36 -6.74
N LYS A 142 -20.17 -8.68 -6.85
CA LYS A 142 -21.47 -9.36 -6.84
C LYS A 142 -22.03 -9.48 -5.42
N LEU A 143 -21.15 -9.68 -4.44
CA LEU A 143 -21.50 -9.67 -3.03
C LEU A 143 -21.68 -8.21 -2.57
N LYS A 144 -22.80 -7.58 -2.93
CA LYS A 144 -23.18 -6.29 -2.37
C LYS A 144 -23.27 -6.45 -0.85
N TYR A 145 -22.40 -5.75 -0.13
CA TYR A 145 -22.56 -5.57 1.31
C TYR A 145 -23.94 -4.95 1.54
N ALA A 146 -24.82 -5.68 2.24
CA ALA A 146 -26.03 -5.07 2.77
C ALA A 146 -25.57 -3.88 3.61
N PRO A 147 -26.06 -2.66 3.36
CA PRO A 147 -25.71 -1.52 4.19
C PRO A 147 -26.06 -1.89 5.63
N ALA A 148 -25.06 -1.89 6.50
CA ALA A 148 -25.28 -2.10 7.92
C ALA A 148 -26.31 -1.06 8.36
N ASP A 149 -27.47 -1.53 8.80
CA ASP A 149 -28.53 -0.68 9.31
C ASP A 149 -27.99 0.05 10.55
N PRO A 150 -27.79 1.37 10.50
CA PRO A 150 -27.20 2.12 11.61
C PRO A 150 -28.10 2.11 12.85
N SER A 151 -29.38 1.74 12.72
CA SER A 151 -30.30 1.60 13.84
C SER A 151 -30.11 0.29 14.61
N LYS A 152 -29.49 -0.72 13.99
CA LYS A 152 -29.25 -2.02 14.62
C LYS A 152 -28.00 -1.93 15.50
N LYS A 153 -28.18 -1.41 16.73
CA LYS A 153 -27.17 -1.52 17.78
C LYS A 153 -26.81 -2.99 17.92
N VAL A 154 -25.61 -3.36 17.48
CA VAL A 154 -25.05 -4.69 17.75
C VAL A 154 -24.96 -4.78 19.26
N SER A 155 -25.84 -5.58 19.88
CA SER A 155 -25.70 -5.93 21.28
C SER A 155 -24.35 -6.61 21.40
N VAL A 156 -23.42 -5.94 22.08
CA VAL A 156 -22.12 -6.54 22.41
C VAL A 156 -22.43 -7.66 23.39
N ILE A 157 -22.63 -8.88 22.86
CA ILE A 157 -22.77 -10.11 23.63
C ILE A 157 -21.43 -10.27 24.35
N GLY A 158 -21.35 -9.83 25.61
CA GLY A 158 -20.14 -9.97 26.41
C GLY A 158 -19.79 -8.81 27.33
N ALA A 159 -20.52 -7.68 27.33
CA ALA A 159 -20.41 -6.75 28.46
C ALA A 159 -21.17 -7.34 29.67
N SER A 160 -20.62 -8.40 30.26
CA SER A 160 -21.00 -8.79 31.62
C SER A 160 -20.69 -7.60 32.53
N PRO A 161 -21.67 -7.07 33.27
CA PRO A 161 -21.39 -6.13 34.34
C PRO A 161 -20.59 -6.90 35.40
N GLY A 162 -19.27 -6.76 35.35
CA GLY A 162 -18.37 -7.27 36.36
C GLY A 162 -18.70 -6.61 37.69
N ALA A 163 -19.37 -7.38 38.54
CA ALA A 163 -19.20 -7.48 39.98
C ALA A 163 -18.38 -6.34 40.61
N ALA A 164 -19.08 -5.30 41.05
CA ALA A 164 -18.65 -4.54 42.20
C ALA A 164 -18.95 -5.37 43.45
N THR A 165 -17.99 -6.19 43.88
CA THR A 165 -17.98 -6.77 45.22
C THR A 165 -16.82 -6.16 45.97
N GLY A 166 -17.15 -5.24 46.87
CA GLY A 166 -16.36 -5.00 48.08
C GLY A 166 -16.66 -6.07 49.13
#